data_AF-A0A1V6AU00-F1
#
_entry.id   AF-A0A1V6AU00-F1
#
_cell.length_a   1.000
_cell.length_b   1.000
_cell.length_c   1.000
_cell.angle_alpha   90.00
_cell.angle_beta   90.00
_cell.angle_gamma   90.00
#
_symmetry.space_group_name_H-M   'P 1'
#
loop_
_entity.id
_entity.type
_entity.pdbx_description
1 polymer ?
#
loop_
_entity_poly.entity_id
_entity_poly.type
_entity_poly.pdbx_seq_one_letter_code
_entity_poly.pdbx_strand_id
1 'polypeptide(L)'
;MRISVILAHPDKASLNHAITSAAVEQLEMNGHSVSFHDLYAENFGPLLASKEIPKDAVLPEPVKSHCEEIRQADGIIVIHPNWWGQPPAILKGWIDRVIRPGIAYEFLEGDAGEGIPKGLLKAEVAVVFNTSNTLPEREQQIFGDPLETIWRNCIFALCGVGNFHRRTFSTVVTSTESERREWLEEARTLIDRLFPKAERTTEPIASQDRGPMDNLQIKLLHKEAMDRLHDAELLHKNINQKTDSGYLLELLAFELLLKTVSLINVGKYCRNHNYQQLYEFLPQKIRKRILDRMKYWSEIKLTNNQLQKLLVLYKNNFSRLRYPFEAYHNMNECEYKEYGDLWTAMGAPVDEAEFQYHPKELYGLCKALQEEIEKYLANKALHGNGVNTFHTTT
;
A
#
# COMPACT_ATOMS: atom_id res chain seq x y z
N MET A 1 11.51 7.25 6.15
CA MET A 1 10.52 8.31 6.38
C MET A 1 9.16 7.70 6.62
N ARG A 2 8.33 8.36 7.43
CA ARG A 2 6.89 8.14 7.58
C ARG A 2 6.17 9.13 6.68
N ILE A 3 5.38 8.64 5.74
CA ILE A 3 4.73 9.46 4.71
C ILE A 3 3.22 9.32 4.86
N SER A 4 2.55 10.45 5.06
CA SER A 4 1.08 10.51 5.10
C SER A 4 0.56 10.71 3.68
N VAL A 5 -0.35 9.85 3.23
CA VAL A 5 -0.94 9.89 1.88
C VAL A 5 -2.45 10.02 2.01
N ILE A 6 -2.98 11.16 1.58
CA ILE A 6 -4.40 11.52 1.71
C ILE A 6 -5.05 11.53 0.33
N LEU A 7 -6.05 10.70 0.12
CA LEU A 7 -6.86 10.62 -1.09
C LEU A 7 -8.27 11.16 -0.84
N ALA A 8 -8.74 12.00 -1.76
CA ALA A 8 -10.10 12.52 -1.76
C ALA A 8 -10.77 12.35 -3.13
N HIS A 9 -11.28 11.15 -3.42
CA HIS A 9 -12.13 10.90 -4.57
C HIS A 9 -13.20 9.84 -4.24
N PRO A 10 -14.48 10.01 -4.64
CA PRO A 10 -15.53 9.04 -4.29
C PRO A 10 -15.48 7.75 -5.11
N ASP A 11 -15.09 7.84 -6.38
CA ASP A 11 -15.03 6.70 -7.29
C ASP A 11 -13.68 5.97 -7.21
N LYS A 12 -13.71 4.68 -6.84
CA LYS A 12 -12.54 3.78 -6.73
C LYS A 12 -11.89 3.46 -8.08
N ALA A 13 -12.63 3.58 -9.18
CA ALA A 13 -12.10 3.38 -10.53
C ALA A 13 -11.45 4.66 -11.12
N SER A 14 -11.43 5.76 -10.35
CA SER A 14 -10.91 7.04 -10.82
C SER A 14 -9.40 7.05 -11.05
N LEU A 15 -8.95 7.97 -11.90
CA LEU A 15 -7.53 8.25 -12.10
C LEU A 15 -6.83 8.70 -10.79
N ASN A 16 -7.52 9.38 -9.88
CA ASN A 16 -6.96 9.76 -8.57
C ASN A 16 -6.62 8.54 -7.71
N HIS A 17 -7.46 7.49 -7.73
CA HIS A 17 -7.13 6.22 -7.07
C HIS A 17 -5.94 5.52 -7.73
N ALA A 18 -5.86 5.55 -9.06
CA ALA A 18 -4.74 4.97 -9.79
C ALA A 18 -3.41 5.70 -9.48
N ILE A 19 -3.41 7.04 -9.48
CA ILE A 19 -2.26 7.87 -9.08
C ILE A 19 -1.85 7.57 -7.65
N THR A 20 -2.81 7.46 -6.74
CA THR A 20 -2.54 7.14 -5.33
C THR A 20 -1.89 5.78 -5.20
N SER A 21 -2.41 4.78 -5.92
CA SER A 21 -1.85 3.42 -5.93
C SER A 21 -0.41 3.44 -6.45
N ALA A 22 -0.15 4.17 -7.54
CA ALA A 22 1.19 4.32 -8.09
C ALA A 22 2.16 5.02 -7.13
N ALA A 23 1.72 6.07 -6.45
CA ALA A 23 2.52 6.79 -5.46
C ALA A 23 2.83 5.91 -4.23
N VAL A 24 1.82 5.25 -3.65
CA VAL A 24 1.98 4.37 -2.49
C VAL A 24 2.93 3.21 -2.82
N GLU A 25 2.73 2.54 -3.95
CA GLU A 25 3.62 1.46 -4.40
C GLU A 25 5.07 1.94 -4.53
N GLN A 26 5.30 3.12 -5.11
CA GLN A 26 6.65 3.67 -5.27
C GLN A 26 7.29 4.03 -3.91
N LEU A 27 6.55 4.66 -3.00
CA LEU A 27 7.04 4.97 -1.64
C LEU A 27 7.45 3.70 -0.88
N GLU A 28 6.63 2.65 -0.96
CA GLU A 28 6.92 1.36 -0.36
C GLU A 28 8.14 0.70 -1.01
N MET A 29 8.27 0.78 -2.34
CA MET A 29 9.46 0.33 -3.07
C MET A 29 10.73 1.08 -2.61
N ASN A 30 10.60 2.36 -2.27
CA ASN A 30 11.70 3.19 -1.74
C ASN A 30 11.99 2.95 -0.25
N GLY A 31 11.20 2.08 0.40
CA GLY A 31 11.42 1.65 1.78
C GLY A 31 10.86 2.63 2.81
N HIS A 32 9.92 3.49 2.42
CA HIS A 32 9.22 4.37 3.33
C HIS A 32 8.03 3.66 3.98
N SER A 33 7.64 4.13 5.17
CA SER A 33 6.41 3.69 5.84
C SER A 33 5.28 4.63 5.42
N VAL A 34 4.17 4.08 4.95
CA VAL A 34 3.04 4.85 4.41
C VAL A 34 1.84 4.74 5.35
N SER A 35 1.30 5.87 5.77
CA SER A 35 -0.03 6.00 6.37
C SER A 35 -0.99 6.43 5.27
N PHE A 36 -1.84 5.52 4.79
CA PHE A 36 -2.76 5.82 3.69
C PHE A 36 -4.17 6.09 4.22
N HIS A 37 -4.74 7.22 3.81
CA HIS A 37 -6.08 7.66 4.18
C HIS A 37 -6.92 7.92 2.93
N ASP A 38 -7.94 7.10 2.69
CA ASP A 38 -8.99 7.37 1.71
C ASP A 38 -10.18 7.97 2.44
N LEU A 39 -10.31 9.30 2.35
CA LEU A 39 -11.31 10.03 3.13
C LEU A 39 -12.75 9.60 2.81
N TYR A 40 -13.02 9.17 1.58
CA TYR A 40 -14.34 8.68 1.19
C TYR A 40 -14.58 7.27 1.73
N ALA A 41 -13.62 6.35 1.61
CA ALA A 41 -13.75 5.02 2.19
C ALA A 41 -13.84 5.04 3.72
N GLU A 42 -13.16 5.99 4.36
CA GLU A 42 -13.21 6.21 5.81
C GLU A 42 -14.50 6.90 6.29
N ASN A 43 -15.33 7.42 5.37
CA ASN A 43 -16.48 8.26 5.68
C ASN A 43 -16.10 9.46 6.58
N PHE A 44 -14.98 10.12 6.28
CA PHE A 44 -14.47 11.21 7.11
C PHE A 44 -15.49 12.36 7.18
N GLY A 45 -15.95 12.69 8.40
CA GLY A 45 -16.92 13.77 8.62
C GLY A 45 -16.29 15.14 8.33
N PRO A 46 -16.75 15.91 7.32
CA PRO A 46 -16.05 17.13 6.92
C PRO A 46 -16.46 18.37 7.72
N LEU A 47 -17.55 18.30 8.49
CA LEU A 47 -18.10 19.45 9.18
C LEU A 47 -17.32 19.72 10.48
N LEU A 48 -16.69 20.89 10.56
CA LEU A 48 -16.07 21.38 11.80
C LEU A 48 -17.18 21.85 12.77
N ALA A 49 -17.30 21.18 13.90
CA ALA A 49 -18.21 21.59 14.98
C ALA A 49 -17.60 22.72 15.81
N SER A 50 -18.42 23.64 16.33
CA SER A 50 -17.95 24.77 17.16
C SER A 50 -17.14 24.33 18.39
N LYS A 51 -17.52 23.21 18.99
CA LYS A 51 -16.81 22.59 20.13
C LYS A 51 -15.38 22.13 19.80
N GLU A 52 -15.05 21.95 18.52
CA GLU A 52 -13.71 21.56 18.08
C GLU A 52 -12.81 22.76 17.77
N ILE A 53 -13.33 23.99 17.73
CA ILE A 53 -12.56 25.21 17.41
C ILE A 53 -11.46 25.51 18.43
N PRO A 54 -11.69 25.44 19.77
CA PRO A 54 -10.65 25.72 20.75
C PRO A 54 -9.42 24.83 20.56
N LYS A 55 -8.21 25.38 20.74
CA LYS A 55 -6.93 24.65 20.56
C LYS A 55 -6.88 23.34 21.34
N ASP A 56 -7.35 23.38 22.58
CA ASP A 56 -7.39 22.31 23.58
C ASP A 56 -8.68 21.48 23.57
N ALA A 57 -9.51 21.62 22.52
CA ALA A 57 -10.74 20.84 22.39
C ALA A 57 -10.49 19.33 22.39
N VAL A 58 -11.41 18.59 23.02
CA VAL A 58 -11.46 17.12 22.91
C VAL A 58 -11.94 16.74 21.52
N LEU A 59 -11.05 16.11 20.75
CA LEU A 59 -11.30 15.72 19.36
C LEU A 59 -11.96 14.34 19.29
N PRO A 60 -12.87 14.12 18.32
CA PRO A 60 -13.37 12.76 18.03
C PRO A 60 -12.24 11.89 17.45
N GLU A 61 -12.29 10.59 17.72
CA GLU A 61 -11.21 9.64 17.42
C GLU A 61 -10.69 9.66 15.97
N PRO A 62 -11.53 9.73 14.91
CA PRO A 62 -11.02 9.86 13.56
C PRO A 62 -10.18 11.13 13.34
N VAL A 63 -10.59 12.27 13.88
CA VAL A 63 -9.82 13.52 13.75
C VAL A 63 -8.54 13.45 14.57
N LYS A 64 -8.63 12.96 15.81
CA LYS A 64 -7.48 12.84 16.71
C LYS A 64 -6.38 11.96 16.10
N SER A 65 -6.75 10.81 15.54
CA SER A 65 -5.80 9.90 14.90
C SER A 65 -5.08 10.58 13.73
N HIS A 66 -5.79 11.29 12.86
CA HIS A 66 -5.14 12.00 11.73
C HIS A 66 -4.26 13.16 12.23
N CYS A 67 -4.65 13.88 13.28
CA CYS A 67 -3.81 14.91 13.91
C CYS A 67 -2.50 14.33 14.48
N GLU A 68 -2.57 13.20 15.17
CA GLU A 68 -1.40 12.55 15.76
C GLU A 68 -0.45 11.98 14.71
N GLU A 69 -1.01 11.45 13.62
CA GLU A 69 -0.30 10.90 12.47
C GLU A 69 0.41 12.00 11.67
N ILE A 70 -0.30 13.05 11.25
CA ILE A 70 0.27 14.09 10.40
C ILE A 70 1.38 14.87 11.10
N ARG A 71 1.27 15.07 12.42
CA ARG A 71 2.30 15.70 13.25
C ARG A 71 3.63 14.92 13.20
N GLN A 72 3.56 13.62 12.95
CA GLN A 72 4.69 12.71 12.93
C GLN A 72 5.24 12.44 11.53
N ALA A 73 4.51 12.83 10.49
CA ALA A 73 4.88 12.59 9.11
C ALA A 73 6.16 13.37 8.73
N ASP A 74 7.10 12.67 8.10
CA ASP A 74 8.30 13.26 7.49
C ASP A 74 8.01 13.76 6.07
N GLY A 75 6.91 13.34 5.47
CA GLY A 75 6.41 13.83 4.19
C GLY A 75 4.90 13.67 4.04
N ILE A 76 4.27 14.53 3.26
CA ILE A 76 2.82 14.56 3.07
C ILE A 76 2.49 14.55 1.59
N ILE A 77 1.58 13.68 1.17
CA ILE A 77 1.11 13.60 -0.20
C ILE A 77 -0.41 13.69 -0.18
N VAL A 78 -0.97 14.57 -1.02
CA VAL A 78 -2.42 14.74 -1.15
C VAL A 78 -2.83 14.56 -2.61
N ILE A 79 -3.83 13.71 -2.86
CA ILE A 79 -4.33 13.38 -4.19
C ILE A 79 -5.82 13.70 -4.27
N HIS A 80 -6.18 14.63 -5.15
CA HIS A 80 -7.57 15.02 -5.32
C HIS A 80 -7.86 15.71 -6.66
N PRO A 81 -9.09 15.64 -7.19
CA PRO A 81 -9.48 16.41 -8.37
C PRO A 81 -9.59 17.91 -8.06
N ASN A 82 -9.42 18.76 -9.07
CA ASN A 82 -9.73 20.18 -8.99
C ASN A 82 -11.26 20.36 -9.14
N TRP A 83 -11.95 20.73 -8.06
CA TRP A 83 -13.38 21.07 -8.07
C TRP A 83 -13.54 22.54 -7.72
N TRP A 84 -13.99 23.37 -8.67
CA TRP A 84 -14.16 24.81 -8.49
C TRP A 84 -12.90 25.57 -8.09
N GLY A 85 -11.71 25.14 -8.53
CA GLY A 85 -10.44 25.74 -8.13
C GLY A 85 -10.03 25.41 -6.70
N GLN A 86 -10.61 24.37 -6.11
CA GLN A 86 -10.50 24.03 -4.69
C GLN A 86 -10.36 22.51 -4.46
N PRO A 87 -9.93 22.08 -3.26
CA PRO A 87 -10.08 20.70 -2.81
C PRO A 87 -11.56 20.28 -2.72
N PRO A 88 -11.88 18.98 -2.90
CA PRO A 88 -13.21 18.44 -2.58
C PRO A 88 -13.65 18.81 -1.16
N ALA A 89 -14.95 18.99 -0.93
CA ALA A 89 -15.49 19.37 0.37
C ALA A 89 -15.04 18.44 1.51
N ILE A 90 -14.90 17.14 1.24
CA ILE A 90 -14.41 16.18 2.23
C ILE A 90 -12.95 16.46 2.65
N LEU A 91 -12.11 16.81 1.69
CA LEU A 91 -10.70 17.15 1.92
C LEU A 91 -10.57 18.54 2.56
N LYS A 92 -11.40 19.51 2.15
CA LYS A 92 -11.44 20.82 2.80
C LYS A 92 -11.86 20.70 4.26
N GLY A 93 -12.84 19.85 4.56
CA GLY A 93 -13.22 19.54 5.93
C GLY A 93 -12.12 18.82 6.72
N TRP A 94 -11.38 17.93 6.07
CA TRP A 94 -10.18 17.33 6.67
C TRP A 94 -9.12 18.39 6.99
N ILE A 95 -8.85 19.33 6.06
CA ILE A 95 -7.95 20.47 6.30
C ILE A 95 -8.42 21.26 7.52
N ASP A 96 -9.71 21.62 7.58
CA ASP A 96 -10.27 22.44 8.67
C ASP A 96 -10.19 21.77 10.05
N ARG A 97 -10.27 20.44 10.10
CA ARG A 97 -10.31 19.68 11.35
C ARG A 97 -8.94 19.17 11.80
N VAL A 98 -8.03 18.91 10.86
CA VAL A 98 -6.72 18.28 11.12
C VAL A 98 -5.55 19.26 11.04
N ILE A 99 -5.58 20.22 10.11
CA ILE A 99 -4.56 21.27 9.99
C ILE A 99 -4.92 22.42 10.94
N ARG A 100 -4.73 22.18 12.24
CA ARG A 100 -5.24 23.04 13.33
C ARG A 100 -4.14 23.56 14.26
N PRO A 101 -4.43 24.60 15.08
CA PRO A 101 -3.49 25.12 16.07
C PRO A 101 -2.99 24.06 17.05
N GLY A 102 -1.71 24.07 17.38
CA GLY A 102 -1.04 23.11 18.26
C GLY A 102 -0.73 21.75 17.61
N ILE A 103 -1.20 21.52 16.38
CA ILE A 103 -0.88 20.32 15.58
C ILE A 103 -0.02 20.71 14.38
N ALA A 104 -0.52 21.61 13.53
CA ALA A 104 0.13 21.97 12.26
C ALA A 104 0.79 23.36 12.30
N TYR A 105 0.28 24.28 13.11
CA TYR A 105 0.84 25.61 13.32
C TYR A 105 0.51 26.16 14.72
N GLU A 106 1.15 27.25 15.12
CA GLU A 106 0.81 28.03 16.31
C GLU A 106 1.00 29.54 16.06
N PHE A 107 0.25 30.37 16.79
CA PHE A 107 0.51 31.81 16.88
C PHE A 107 1.44 32.07 18.07
N LEU A 108 2.40 32.98 17.91
CA LEU A 108 3.41 33.28 18.94
C LEU A 108 2.81 34.11 20.09
N GLU A 109 3.41 34.02 21.29
CA GLU A 109 2.93 34.77 22.47
C GLU A 109 2.97 36.29 22.24
N GLY A 110 1.88 36.97 22.61
CA GLY A 110 1.68 38.42 22.38
C GLY A 110 0.91 38.76 21.10
N ASP A 111 0.58 37.74 20.31
CA ASP A 111 -0.16 37.86 19.06
C ASP A 111 -1.56 37.27 19.24
N ALA A 112 -2.61 38.09 19.05
CA ALA A 112 -4.01 37.66 19.17
C ALA A 112 -4.49 36.82 17.97
N GLY A 113 -3.57 36.38 17.10
CA GLY A 113 -3.84 35.68 15.85
C GLY A 113 -3.69 36.55 14.60
N GLU A 114 -3.00 37.70 14.71
CA GLU A 114 -2.85 38.70 13.64
C GLU A 114 -1.48 38.64 12.93
N GLY A 115 -0.47 38.01 13.54
CA GLY A 115 0.88 37.90 12.98
C GLY A 115 1.19 36.55 12.35
N ILE A 116 2.48 36.36 12.07
CA ILE A 116 2.96 35.26 11.22
C ILE A 116 2.94 33.95 12.02
N PRO A 117 2.16 32.95 11.61
CA PRO A 117 2.11 31.67 12.30
C PRO A 117 3.45 30.93 12.21
N LYS A 118 3.79 30.23 13.27
CA LYS A 118 4.92 29.30 13.32
C LYS A 118 4.42 27.91 12.92
N GLY A 119 4.99 27.37 11.85
CA GLY A 119 4.74 25.99 11.42
C GLY A 119 5.22 24.95 12.44
N LEU A 120 4.43 23.90 12.63
CA LEU A 120 4.70 22.80 13.56
C LEU A 120 4.84 21.44 12.87
N LEU A 121 4.50 21.33 11.58
CA LEU A 121 4.64 20.07 10.86
C LEU A 121 6.12 19.70 10.70
N LYS A 122 6.46 18.45 10.99
CA LYS A 122 7.80 17.90 10.78
C LYS A 122 8.12 17.70 9.28
N ALA A 123 7.09 17.57 8.46
CA ALA A 123 7.23 17.14 7.07
C ALA A 123 8.25 18.01 6.31
N GLU A 124 9.25 17.34 5.73
CA GLU A 124 10.30 18.01 4.96
C GLU A 124 9.84 18.31 3.55
N VAL A 125 8.94 17.47 3.01
CA VAL A 125 8.43 17.56 1.64
C VAL A 125 6.91 17.36 1.61
N ALA A 126 6.22 18.21 0.85
CA ALA A 126 4.81 18.04 0.54
C ALA A 126 4.59 17.93 -0.98
N VAL A 127 3.74 16.98 -1.40
CA VAL A 127 3.38 16.77 -2.80
C VAL A 127 1.86 16.79 -2.97
N VAL A 128 1.36 17.54 -3.93
CA VAL A 128 -0.05 17.51 -4.31
C VAL A 128 -0.19 17.01 -5.75
N PHE A 129 -0.97 15.95 -5.94
CA PHE A 129 -1.40 15.50 -7.25
C PHE A 129 -2.84 15.92 -7.50
N ASN A 130 -3.04 16.66 -8.59
CA ASN A 130 -4.35 17.07 -9.02
C ASN A 130 -4.74 16.48 -10.37
N THR A 131 -6.03 16.27 -10.56
CA THR A 131 -6.61 16.00 -11.88
C THR A 131 -7.56 17.11 -12.28
N SER A 132 -7.51 17.58 -13.52
CA SER A 132 -8.39 18.64 -14.02
C SER A 132 -8.82 18.38 -15.47
N ASN A 133 -9.95 18.98 -15.87
CA ASN A 133 -10.34 19.06 -17.30
C ASN A 133 -9.94 20.39 -17.93
N THR A 134 -9.54 21.38 -17.13
CA THR A 134 -9.06 22.68 -17.63
C THR A 134 -7.61 22.54 -18.08
N LEU A 135 -7.32 23.03 -19.28
CA LEU A 135 -5.95 23.13 -19.80
C LEU A 135 -5.10 24.08 -18.93
N PRO A 136 -3.83 23.76 -18.67
CA PRO A 136 -2.96 24.54 -17.79
C PRO A 136 -2.87 26.03 -18.17
N GLU A 137 -2.79 26.34 -19.47
CA GLU A 137 -2.68 27.73 -19.94
C GLU A 137 -3.93 28.53 -19.58
N ARG A 138 -5.11 27.93 -19.74
CA ARG A 138 -6.38 28.57 -19.38
C ARG A 138 -6.51 28.72 -17.87
N GLU A 139 -6.13 27.70 -17.10
CA GLU A 139 -6.18 27.74 -15.63
C GLU A 139 -5.36 28.93 -15.11
N GLN A 140 -4.14 29.10 -15.63
CA GLN A 140 -3.25 30.20 -15.25
C GLN A 140 -3.78 31.56 -15.72
N GLN A 141 -4.22 31.68 -16.97
CA GLN A 141 -4.62 32.98 -17.55
C GLN A 141 -5.92 33.53 -16.96
N ILE A 142 -6.89 32.66 -16.67
CA ILE A 142 -8.23 33.07 -16.24
C ILE A 142 -8.36 33.07 -14.72
N PHE A 143 -7.82 32.06 -14.05
CA PHE A 143 -8.02 31.86 -12.61
C PHE A 143 -6.77 32.13 -11.76
N GLY A 144 -5.60 32.25 -12.40
CA GLY A 144 -4.32 32.45 -11.68
C GLY A 144 -3.85 31.23 -10.91
N ASP A 145 -4.36 30.03 -11.26
CA ASP A 145 -4.05 28.75 -10.60
C ASP A 145 -4.27 28.76 -9.07
N PRO A 146 -5.53 28.83 -8.62
CA PRO A 146 -5.87 29.01 -7.21
C PRO A 146 -5.33 27.88 -6.32
N LEU A 147 -5.30 26.65 -6.82
CA LEU A 147 -4.80 25.49 -6.08
C LEU A 147 -3.29 25.58 -5.80
N GLU A 148 -2.50 26.24 -6.65
CA GLU A 148 -1.10 26.53 -6.35
C GLU A 148 -0.99 27.38 -5.09
N THR A 149 -1.78 28.46 -5.03
CA THR A 149 -1.78 29.40 -3.91
C THR A 149 -2.29 28.75 -2.62
N ILE A 150 -3.40 28.01 -2.70
CA ILE A 150 -4.01 27.34 -1.55
C ILE A 150 -3.02 26.36 -0.91
N TRP A 151 -2.43 25.47 -1.71
CA TRP A 151 -1.54 24.45 -1.16
C TRP A 151 -0.19 25.02 -0.77
N ARG A 152 0.47 25.78 -1.64
CA ARG A 152 1.81 26.32 -1.38
C ARG A 152 1.79 27.32 -0.24
N ASN A 153 0.96 28.35 -0.36
CA ASN A 153 1.05 29.53 0.50
C ASN A 153 0.14 29.40 1.73
N CYS A 154 -1.13 29.03 1.52
CA CYS A 154 -2.10 29.05 2.61
C CYS A 154 -2.00 27.84 3.54
N ILE A 155 -1.59 26.67 3.02
CA ILE A 155 -1.53 25.43 3.82
C ILE A 155 -0.08 25.10 4.19
N PHE A 156 0.76 24.71 3.23
CA PHE A 156 2.07 24.13 3.56
C PHE A 156 3.07 25.15 4.07
N ALA A 157 3.20 26.33 3.44
CA ALA A 157 4.07 27.39 3.96
C ALA A 157 3.64 27.87 5.35
N LEU A 158 2.33 28.04 5.57
CA LEU A 158 1.76 28.37 6.89
C LEU A 158 2.12 27.33 7.96
N CYS A 159 2.15 26.06 7.58
CA CYS A 159 2.48 24.95 8.48
C CYS A 159 3.99 24.64 8.57
N GLY A 160 4.85 25.44 7.92
CA GLY A 160 6.31 25.32 7.97
C GLY A 160 6.94 24.39 6.94
N VAL A 161 6.16 23.90 5.96
CA VAL A 161 6.63 22.97 4.93
C VAL A 161 6.95 23.75 3.65
N GLY A 162 8.20 24.15 3.50
CA GLY A 162 8.66 24.98 2.36
C GLY A 162 8.94 24.20 1.08
N ASN A 163 9.35 22.93 1.16
CA ASN A 163 9.62 22.11 -0.01
C ASN A 163 8.31 21.50 -0.55
N PHE A 164 7.62 22.29 -1.38
CA PHE A 164 6.31 21.96 -1.91
C PHE A 164 6.34 21.76 -3.44
N HIS A 165 5.81 20.61 -3.86
CA HIS A 165 5.62 20.25 -5.26
C HIS A 165 4.15 19.99 -5.58
N ARG A 166 3.70 20.47 -6.73
CA ARG A 166 2.37 20.15 -7.25
C ARG A 166 2.45 19.70 -8.68
N ARG A 167 1.63 18.72 -9.04
CA ARG A 167 1.46 18.27 -10.41
C ARG A 167 -0.02 18.07 -10.72
N THR A 168 -0.49 18.81 -11.71
CA THR A 168 -1.85 18.66 -12.25
C THR A 168 -1.80 17.87 -13.55
N PHE A 169 -2.54 16.77 -13.62
CA PHE A 169 -2.79 15.98 -14.82
C PHE A 169 -4.06 16.48 -15.49
N SER A 170 -3.92 17.09 -16.68
CA SER A 170 -4.98 17.88 -17.30
C SER A 170 -5.51 17.31 -18.62
N THR A 171 -6.81 17.56 -18.76
CA THR A 171 -7.78 17.02 -19.71
C THR A 171 -8.04 15.53 -19.55
N VAL A 172 -8.47 15.15 -18.35
CA VAL A 172 -8.77 13.75 -18.01
C VAL A 172 -9.91 13.17 -18.86
N VAL A 173 -10.98 13.94 -19.09
CA VAL A 173 -12.20 13.42 -19.75
C VAL A 173 -11.95 12.94 -21.19
N THR A 174 -11.01 13.53 -21.91
CA THR A 174 -10.63 13.10 -23.27
C THR A 174 -9.29 12.36 -23.31
N SER A 175 -8.69 12.06 -22.15
CA SER A 175 -7.42 11.35 -22.11
C SER A 175 -7.55 9.94 -22.65
N THR A 176 -6.52 9.50 -23.35
CA THR A 176 -6.33 8.13 -23.81
C THR A 176 -5.77 7.26 -22.68
N GLU A 177 -5.83 5.94 -22.86
CA GLU A 177 -5.21 5.02 -21.92
C GLU A 177 -3.68 5.18 -21.85
N SER A 178 -3.03 5.47 -22.99
CA SER A 178 -1.58 5.70 -23.04
C SER A 178 -1.18 6.92 -22.21
N GLU A 179 -1.86 8.05 -22.40
CA GLU A 179 -1.61 9.27 -21.62
C GLU A 179 -1.81 9.03 -20.12
N ARG A 180 -2.87 8.30 -19.73
CA ARG A 180 -3.07 7.95 -18.32
C ARG A 180 -1.95 7.09 -17.77
N ARG A 181 -1.43 6.11 -18.53
CA ARG A 181 -0.28 5.29 -18.12
C ARG A 181 0.98 6.15 -17.95
N GLU A 182 1.24 7.07 -18.87
CA GLU A 182 2.35 8.02 -18.78
C GLU A 182 2.26 8.90 -17.54
N TRP A 183 1.06 9.38 -17.18
CA TRP A 183 0.84 10.15 -15.96
C TRP A 183 1.10 9.34 -14.69
N LEU A 184 0.78 8.04 -14.68
CA LEU A 184 1.12 7.17 -13.56
C LEU A 184 2.63 7.02 -13.40
N GLU A 185 3.37 6.86 -14.51
CA GLU A 185 4.84 6.80 -14.47
C GLU A 185 5.48 8.14 -14.10
N GLU A 186 4.88 9.25 -14.51
CA GLU A 186 5.29 10.60 -14.07
C GLU A 186 5.11 10.76 -12.56
N ALA A 187 3.98 10.31 -12.00
CA ALA A 187 3.76 10.31 -10.56
C ALA A 187 4.80 9.45 -9.83
N ARG A 188 5.11 8.24 -10.32
CA ARG A 188 6.17 7.39 -9.75
C ARG A 188 7.53 8.08 -9.79
N THR A 189 7.90 8.66 -10.93
CA THR A 189 9.18 9.36 -11.10
C THR A 189 9.29 10.56 -10.14
N LEU A 190 8.21 11.33 -9.98
CA LEU A 190 8.20 12.44 -9.04
C LEU A 190 8.36 11.96 -7.60
N ILE A 191 7.65 10.90 -7.21
CA ILE A 191 7.80 10.28 -5.88
C ILE A 191 9.20 9.74 -5.68
N ASP A 192 9.79 9.06 -6.66
CA ASP A 192 11.13 8.51 -6.57
C ASP A 192 12.19 9.60 -6.36
N ARG A 193 12.04 10.72 -7.05
CA ARG A 193 12.94 11.87 -6.91
C ARG A 193 12.81 12.57 -5.55
N LEU A 194 11.59 12.76 -5.07
CA LEU A 194 11.31 13.56 -3.86
C LEU A 194 11.41 12.77 -2.57
N PHE A 195 11.13 11.47 -2.66
CA PHE A 195 11.24 10.51 -1.58
C PHE A 195 12.18 9.39 -2.06
N PRO A 196 13.48 9.70 -2.23
CA PRO A 196 14.43 8.74 -2.74
C PRO A 196 14.57 7.58 -1.77
N LYS A 197 14.89 6.42 -2.34
CA LYS A 197 15.21 5.23 -1.57
C LYS A 197 16.22 5.59 -0.50
N ALA A 198 15.90 5.28 0.76
CA ALA A 198 16.75 5.63 1.89
C ALA A 198 18.19 5.17 1.60
N GLU A 199 19.11 6.12 1.43
CA GLU A 199 20.53 5.81 1.31
C GLU A 199 20.97 5.14 2.62
N ARG A 200 21.55 3.95 2.51
CA ARG A 200 22.33 3.41 3.62
C ARG A 200 23.55 4.31 3.75
N THR A 201 23.50 5.32 4.59
CA THR A 201 24.70 5.98 5.12
C THR A 201 25.52 4.91 5.83
N THR A 202 26.53 4.40 5.15
CA THR A 202 27.61 3.62 5.73
C THR A 202 28.55 4.57 6.46
N GLU A 203 28.08 5.13 7.57
CA GLU A 203 28.99 5.57 8.62
C GLU A 203 29.03 4.47 9.67
N PRO A 204 30.23 4.07 10.15
CA PRO A 204 30.34 3.06 11.19
C PRO A 204 29.83 3.67 12.50
N ILE A 205 28.54 3.47 12.77
CA ILE A 205 27.99 3.61 14.12
C ILE A 205 28.76 2.62 14.98
N ALA A 206 29.47 3.13 15.99
CA ALA A 206 30.12 2.34 17.01
C ALA A 206 29.15 1.23 17.46
N SER A 207 29.62 0.00 17.34
CA SER A 207 28.89 -1.22 17.64
C SER A 207 28.35 -1.19 19.07
N GLN A 208 27.12 -0.70 19.24
CA GLN A 208 26.26 -1.17 20.30
C GLN A 208 25.74 -2.51 19.83
N ASP A 209 26.31 -3.55 20.42
CA ASP A 209 25.97 -4.95 20.26
C ASP A 209 24.45 -5.15 20.41
N ARG A 210 23.72 -5.08 19.29
CA ARG A 210 22.35 -5.57 19.18
C ARG A 210 22.43 -6.95 18.55
N GLY A 211 22.24 -7.97 19.38
CA GLY A 211 22.01 -9.35 18.92
C GLY A 211 20.87 -9.48 17.91
N PRO A 212 20.67 -10.66 17.31
CA PRO A 212 20.17 -10.85 15.95
C PRO A 212 18.66 -10.55 15.80
N MET A 213 18.29 -9.30 15.54
CA MET A 213 16.93 -8.94 15.10
C MET A 213 16.58 -9.47 13.70
N ASP A 214 17.56 -9.73 12.83
CA ASP A 214 17.35 -10.17 11.44
C ASP A 214 16.72 -11.57 11.29
N ASN A 215 16.66 -12.37 12.36
CA ASN A 215 16.11 -13.74 12.32
C ASN A 215 14.67 -13.82 12.88
N LEU A 216 14.27 -12.88 13.75
CA LEU A 216 12.98 -12.98 14.44
C LEU A 216 11.81 -12.80 13.46
N GLN A 217 11.88 -11.82 12.57
CA GLN A 217 10.82 -11.56 11.60
C GLN A 217 10.64 -12.73 10.62
N ILE A 218 11.73 -13.32 10.13
CA ILE A 218 11.69 -14.50 9.26
C ILE A 218 11.04 -15.67 10.00
N LYS A 219 11.44 -15.92 11.26
CA LYS A 219 10.86 -16.98 12.09
C LYS A 219 9.37 -16.76 12.35
N LEU A 220 8.95 -15.53 12.65
CA LEU A 220 7.55 -15.21 12.93
C LEU A 220 6.67 -15.34 11.68
N LEU A 221 7.11 -14.80 10.53
CA LEU A 221 6.37 -14.94 9.27
C LEU A 221 6.27 -16.42 8.84
N HIS A 222 7.37 -17.16 8.95
CA HIS A 222 7.37 -18.59 8.65
C HIS A 222 6.45 -19.35 9.59
N LYS A 223 6.54 -19.11 10.91
CA LYS A 223 5.68 -19.75 11.90
C LYS A 223 4.20 -19.47 11.61
N GLU A 224 3.83 -18.21 11.40
CA GLU A 224 2.45 -17.84 11.08
C GLU A 224 1.96 -18.55 9.82
N ALA A 225 2.78 -18.62 8.77
CA ALA A 225 2.42 -19.35 7.55
C ALA A 225 2.18 -20.84 7.83
N MET A 226 3.01 -21.47 8.67
CA MET A 226 2.86 -22.86 9.05
C MET A 226 1.62 -23.10 9.92
N ASP A 227 1.33 -22.19 10.85
CA ASP A 227 0.13 -22.24 11.69
C ASP A 227 -1.13 -22.17 10.82
N ARG A 228 -1.17 -21.29 9.79
CA ARG A 228 -2.28 -21.23 8.82
C ARG A 228 -2.44 -22.51 7.99
N LEU A 229 -1.35 -23.10 7.53
CA LEU A 229 -1.40 -24.39 6.80
C LEU A 229 -1.91 -25.51 7.71
N HIS A 230 -1.52 -25.50 8.99
CA HIS A 230 -1.99 -26.47 9.97
C HIS A 230 -3.50 -26.32 10.23
N ASP A 231 -3.97 -25.09 10.42
CA ASP A 231 -5.40 -24.81 10.61
C ASP A 231 -6.22 -25.23 9.37
N ALA A 232 -5.71 -24.96 8.16
CA ALA A 232 -6.34 -25.43 6.92
C ALA A 232 -6.43 -26.96 6.89
N GLU A 233 -5.35 -27.66 7.24
CA GLU A 233 -5.32 -29.13 7.29
C GLU A 233 -6.32 -29.69 8.31
N LEU A 234 -6.42 -29.09 9.49
CA LEU A 234 -7.40 -29.47 10.52
C LEU A 234 -8.83 -29.30 10.01
N LEU A 235 -9.14 -28.20 9.35
CA LEU A 235 -10.46 -27.95 8.76
C LEU A 235 -10.81 -29.00 7.69
N HIS A 236 -9.87 -29.28 6.79
CA HIS A 236 -10.07 -30.28 5.74
C HIS A 236 -10.27 -31.69 6.29
N LYS A 237 -9.55 -32.07 7.35
CA LYS A 237 -9.72 -33.38 8.01
C LYS A 237 -11.05 -33.49 8.75
N ASN A 238 -11.46 -32.45 9.49
CA ASN A 238 -12.63 -32.51 10.36
C ASN A 238 -13.96 -32.39 9.61
N ILE A 239 -13.99 -31.65 8.51
CA ILE A 239 -15.22 -31.39 7.74
C ILE A 239 -15.40 -32.45 6.62
N ASN A 240 -14.40 -33.32 6.41
CA ASN A 240 -14.39 -34.39 5.40
C ASN A 240 -14.76 -33.90 3.98
N GLN A 241 -14.53 -32.60 3.73
CA GLN A 241 -14.79 -31.89 2.50
C GLN A 241 -13.81 -30.70 2.41
N LYS A 242 -13.46 -30.28 1.19
CA LYS A 242 -12.73 -29.04 0.95
C LYS A 242 -13.61 -27.84 1.28
N THR A 243 -13.12 -26.95 2.12
CA THR A 243 -13.85 -25.75 2.53
C THR A 243 -13.17 -24.49 2.04
N ASP A 244 -14.00 -23.50 1.71
CA ASP A 244 -13.61 -22.13 1.35
C ASP A 244 -12.70 -21.52 2.42
N SER A 245 -13.02 -21.76 3.70
CA SER A 245 -12.22 -21.29 4.83
C SER A 245 -10.83 -21.94 4.87
N GLY A 246 -10.74 -23.25 4.66
CA GLY A 246 -9.45 -23.95 4.61
C GLY A 246 -8.61 -23.43 3.45
N TYR A 247 -9.21 -23.28 2.28
CA TYR A 247 -8.53 -22.75 1.10
C TYR A 247 -8.09 -21.28 1.26
N LEU A 248 -8.89 -20.43 1.93
CA LEU A 248 -8.49 -19.06 2.26
C LEU A 248 -7.25 -19.04 3.18
N LEU A 249 -7.16 -19.95 4.15
CA LEU A 249 -5.99 -20.09 5.00
C LEU A 249 -4.76 -20.55 4.21
N GLU A 250 -4.92 -21.44 3.24
CA GLU A 250 -3.83 -21.83 2.32
C GLU A 250 -3.33 -20.65 1.48
N LEU A 251 -4.24 -19.81 0.97
CA LEU A 251 -3.88 -18.58 0.23
C LEU A 251 -3.13 -17.57 1.13
N LEU A 252 -3.58 -17.39 2.37
CA LEU A 252 -2.90 -16.53 3.35
C LEU A 252 -1.51 -17.06 3.70
N ALA A 253 -1.38 -18.37 3.90
CA ALA A 253 -0.09 -19.01 4.12
C ALA A 253 0.85 -18.82 2.93
N PHE A 254 0.34 -19.03 1.71
CA PHE A 254 1.10 -18.83 0.48
C PHE A 254 1.65 -17.40 0.38
N GLU A 255 0.84 -16.38 0.69
CA GLU A 255 1.28 -14.99 0.74
C GLU A 255 2.42 -14.78 1.74
N LEU A 256 2.27 -15.29 2.97
CA LEU A 256 3.28 -15.19 4.01
C LEU A 256 4.58 -15.89 3.63
N LEU A 257 4.51 -17.06 2.96
CA LEU A 257 5.68 -17.78 2.45
C LEU A 257 6.40 -16.98 1.36
N LEU A 258 5.67 -16.38 0.41
CA LEU A 258 6.26 -15.49 -0.61
C LEU A 258 6.98 -14.31 0.04
N LYS A 259 6.33 -13.64 1.00
CA LYS A 259 6.90 -12.51 1.75
C LYS A 259 8.15 -12.93 2.53
N THR A 260 8.13 -14.13 3.14
CA THR A 260 9.28 -14.67 3.87
C THR A 260 10.46 -14.98 2.96
N VAL A 261 10.23 -15.66 1.82
CA VAL A 261 11.29 -15.94 0.83
C VAL A 261 11.84 -14.65 0.24
N SER A 262 10.98 -13.66 0.00
CA SER A 262 11.41 -12.34 -0.43
C SER A 262 12.29 -11.65 0.61
N LEU A 263 11.89 -11.68 1.89
CA LEU A 263 12.69 -11.13 3.00
C LEU A 263 14.08 -11.79 3.06
N ILE A 264 14.14 -13.12 2.91
CA ILE A 264 15.40 -13.88 2.93
C ILE A 264 16.34 -13.48 1.77
N ASN A 265 15.80 -13.31 0.56
CA ASN A 265 16.62 -13.16 -0.65
C ASN A 265 16.85 -11.71 -1.08
N VAL A 266 15.96 -10.78 -0.66
CA VAL A 266 15.96 -9.37 -1.08
C VAL A 266 16.05 -8.41 0.12
N GLY A 267 15.80 -8.89 1.35
CA GLY A 267 15.79 -8.06 2.55
C GLY A 267 14.51 -7.25 2.77
N LYS A 268 13.50 -7.41 1.90
CA LYS A 268 12.17 -6.78 1.99
C LYS A 268 11.14 -7.57 1.17
N TYR A 269 9.86 -7.22 1.27
CA TYR A 269 8.76 -7.78 0.48
C TYR A 269 7.70 -6.70 0.18
N CYS A 270 6.92 -6.85 -0.90
CA CYS A 270 5.80 -5.95 -1.19
C CYS A 270 4.69 -6.11 -0.14
N ARG A 271 4.05 -5.02 0.30
CA ARG A 271 3.01 -5.09 1.35
C ARG A 271 1.62 -5.41 0.84
N ASN A 272 1.38 -5.32 -0.47
CA ASN A 272 0.11 -5.67 -1.10
C ASN A 272 -0.20 -7.18 -1.05
N HIS A 273 -1.40 -7.53 -1.54
CA HIS A 273 -1.94 -8.90 -1.64
C HIS A 273 -1.91 -9.44 -3.08
N ASN A 274 -1.11 -8.83 -3.96
CA ASN A 274 -1.03 -9.23 -5.36
C ASN A 274 0.03 -10.33 -5.52
N TYR A 275 -0.43 -11.59 -5.59
CA TYR A 275 0.46 -12.75 -5.66
C TYR A 275 1.37 -12.77 -6.90
N GLN A 276 0.92 -12.20 -8.02
CA GLN A 276 1.76 -12.03 -9.20
C GLN A 276 2.94 -11.09 -8.90
N GLN A 277 2.65 -9.90 -8.36
CA GLN A 277 3.70 -8.92 -8.01
C GLN A 277 4.64 -9.47 -6.92
N LEU A 278 4.09 -10.13 -5.89
CA LEU A 278 4.89 -10.77 -4.83
C LEU A 278 5.82 -11.83 -5.38
N TYR A 279 5.34 -12.66 -6.32
CA TYR A 279 6.17 -13.67 -6.96
C TYR A 279 7.22 -13.06 -7.88
N GLU A 280 6.86 -12.07 -8.69
CA GLU A 280 7.77 -11.38 -9.62
C GLU A 280 8.87 -10.59 -8.91
N PHE A 281 8.61 -10.13 -7.69
CA PHE A 281 9.58 -9.49 -6.82
C PHE A 281 10.72 -10.43 -6.38
N LEU A 282 10.51 -11.75 -6.45
CA LEU A 282 11.55 -12.73 -6.17
C LEU A 282 12.63 -12.74 -7.29
N PRO A 283 13.92 -12.88 -6.94
CA PRO A 283 14.97 -12.99 -7.93
C PRO A 283 14.71 -14.15 -8.90
N GLN A 284 15.05 -13.97 -10.18
CA GLN A 284 14.74 -14.95 -11.25
C GLN A 284 15.23 -16.38 -10.92
N LYS A 285 16.40 -16.51 -10.29
CA LYS A 285 16.96 -17.79 -9.85
C LYS A 285 16.07 -18.48 -8.80
N ILE A 286 15.46 -17.71 -7.91
CA ILE A 286 14.56 -18.21 -6.86
C ILE A 286 13.23 -18.65 -7.48
N ARG A 287 12.63 -17.82 -8.35
CA ARG A 287 11.43 -18.18 -9.11
C ARG A 287 11.59 -19.50 -9.88
N LYS A 288 12.68 -19.63 -10.63
CA LYS A 288 12.98 -20.88 -11.36
C LYS A 288 13.07 -22.08 -10.41
N ARG A 289 13.72 -21.92 -9.27
CA ARG A 289 13.89 -22.98 -8.26
C ARG A 289 12.57 -23.40 -7.62
N ILE A 290 11.67 -22.45 -7.34
CA ILE A 290 10.32 -22.72 -6.83
C ILE A 290 9.52 -23.53 -7.85
N LEU A 291 9.46 -23.07 -9.11
CA LEU A 291 8.79 -23.78 -10.20
C LEU A 291 9.37 -25.19 -10.43
N ASP A 292 10.69 -25.32 -10.38
CA ASP A 292 11.35 -26.62 -10.55
C ASP A 292 11.05 -27.59 -9.40
N ARG A 293 10.79 -27.07 -8.19
CA ARG A 293 10.56 -27.89 -6.99
C ARG A 293 9.11 -28.23 -6.74
N MET A 294 8.17 -27.34 -7.06
CA MET A 294 6.76 -27.57 -6.77
C MET A 294 6.24 -28.88 -7.37
N LYS A 295 6.79 -29.30 -8.52
CA LYS A 295 6.42 -30.54 -9.21
C LYS A 295 6.69 -31.81 -8.38
N TYR A 296 7.62 -31.77 -7.42
CA TYR A 296 7.89 -32.92 -6.54
C TYR A 296 6.82 -33.08 -5.46
N TRP A 297 6.03 -32.04 -5.21
CA TRP A 297 5.00 -32.01 -4.17
C TRP A 297 3.59 -32.14 -4.73
N SER A 298 3.35 -31.57 -5.92
CA SER A 298 2.03 -31.57 -6.56
C SER A 298 1.87 -32.57 -7.70
N GLU A 299 2.97 -33.14 -8.19
CA GLU A 299 3.05 -33.89 -9.46
C GLU A 299 2.68 -33.06 -10.70
N ILE A 300 2.54 -31.74 -10.55
CA ILE A 300 2.14 -30.82 -11.60
C ILE A 300 3.35 -30.03 -12.10
N LYS A 301 3.50 -29.94 -13.42
CA LYS A 301 4.50 -29.08 -14.07
C LYS A 301 3.81 -27.86 -14.66
N LEU A 302 4.09 -26.69 -14.09
CA LEU A 302 3.60 -25.42 -14.62
C LEU A 302 4.67 -24.78 -15.50
N THR A 303 4.26 -24.31 -16.68
CA THR A 303 5.02 -23.30 -17.41
C THR A 303 4.92 -21.95 -16.70
N ASN A 304 5.84 -21.02 -16.99
CA ASN A 304 5.76 -19.68 -16.41
C ASN A 304 4.42 -18.99 -16.75
N ASN A 305 3.92 -19.14 -17.98
CA ASN A 305 2.65 -18.56 -18.39
C ASN A 305 1.45 -19.14 -17.60
N GLN A 306 1.42 -20.46 -17.39
CA GLN A 306 0.39 -21.10 -16.56
C GLN A 306 0.46 -20.61 -15.12
N LEU A 307 1.66 -20.47 -14.55
CA LEU A 307 1.82 -19.93 -13.20
C LEU A 307 1.30 -18.49 -13.11
N GLN A 308 1.61 -17.62 -14.08
CA GLN A 308 1.13 -16.23 -14.05
C GLN A 308 -0.40 -16.16 -14.03
N LYS A 309 -1.08 -16.94 -14.88
CA LYS A 309 -2.55 -17.05 -14.86
C LYS A 309 -3.08 -17.54 -13.50
N LEU A 310 -2.40 -18.52 -12.92
CA LEU A 310 -2.76 -19.09 -11.64
C LEU A 310 -2.61 -18.10 -10.48
N LEU A 311 -1.56 -17.29 -10.47
CA LEU A 311 -1.35 -16.25 -9.45
C LEU A 311 -2.42 -15.16 -9.52
N VAL A 312 -2.86 -14.77 -10.72
CA VAL A 312 -3.98 -13.86 -10.92
C VAL A 312 -5.29 -14.48 -10.40
N LEU A 313 -5.53 -15.76 -10.73
CA LEU A 313 -6.70 -16.49 -10.24
C LEU A 313 -6.73 -16.55 -8.71
N TYR A 314 -5.61 -16.87 -8.06
CA TYR A 314 -5.50 -16.91 -6.61
C TYR A 314 -5.76 -15.56 -5.94
N LYS A 315 -5.27 -14.47 -6.55
CA LYS A 315 -5.59 -13.11 -6.08
C LYS A 315 -7.11 -12.86 -6.15
N ASN A 316 -7.74 -13.23 -7.25
CA ASN A 316 -9.19 -13.06 -7.43
C ASN A 316 -9.98 -13.91 -6.44
N ASN A 317 -9.56 -15.16 -6.22
CA ASN A 317 -10.14 -16.05 -5.23
C ASN A 317 -10.03 -15.50 -3.81
N PHE A 318 -8.86 -14.97 -3.44
CA PHE A 318 -8.66 -14.32 -2.14
C PHE A 318 -9.66 -13.19 -1.92
N SER A 319 -9.84 -12.32 -2.92
CA SER A 319 -10.82 -11.23 -2.87
C SER A 319 -12.26 -11.74 -2.75
N ARG A 320 -12.65 -12.73 -3.57
CA ARG A 320 -14.00 -13.32 -3.57
C ARG A 320 -14.34 -14.00 -2.24
N LEU A 321 -13.37 -14.66 -1.62
CA LEU A 321 -13.57 -15.38 -0.34
C LEU A 321 -13.60 -14.45 0.86
N ARG A 322 -12.85 -13.35 0.81
CA ARG A 322 -12.82 -12.36 1.89
C ARG A 322 -14.08 -11.50 1.90
N TYR A 323 -14.58 -11.14 0.70
CA TYR A 323 -15.71 -10.22 0.56
C TYR A 323 -16.63 -10.60 -0.62
N PRO A 324 -17.36 -11.73 -0.54
CA PRO A 324 -18.12 -12.27 -1.67
C PRO A 324 -19.18 -11.32 -2.23
N PHE A 325 -19.73 -10.43 -1.41
CA PHE A 325 -20.78 -9.48 -1.80
C PHE A 325 -20.23 -8.10 -2.20
N GLU A 326 -18.98 -7.77 -1.87
CA GLU A 326 -18.40 -6.46 -2.21
C GLU A 326 -18.18 -6.30 -3.72
N ALA A 327 -18.00 -7.39 -4.47
CA ALA A 327 -17.89 -7.31 -5.93
C ALA A 327 -19.20 -6.82 -6.60
N TYR A 328 -20.34 -6.98 -5.93
CA TYR A 328 -21.67 -6.72 -6.50
C TYR A 328 -22.55 -5.82 -5.62
N HIS A 329 -21.98 -5.19 -4.59
CA HIS A 329 -22.74 -4.47 -3.55
C HIS A 329 -23.63 -3.32 -4.05
N ASN A 330 -23.37 -2.80 -5.26
CA ASN A 330 -24.16 -1.74 -5.89
C ASN A 330 -25.02 -2.23 -7.06
N MET A 331 -25.05 -3.53 -7.36
CA MET A 331 -25.83 -4.09 -8.46
C MET A 331 -27.16 -4.62 -7.95
N ASN A 332 -28.24 -4.26 -8.64
CA ASN A 332 -29.51 -4.97 -8.50
C ASN A 332 -29.51 -6.28 -9.31
N GLU A 333 -30.53 -7.11 -9.11
CA GLU A 333 -30.62 -8.44 -9.75
C GLU A 333 -30.64 -8.37 -11.30
N CYS A 334 -31.28 -7.34 -11.87
CA CYS A 334 -31.29 -7.14 -13.32
C CYS A 334 -29.89 -6.76 -13.83
N GLU A 335 -29.20 -5.83 -13.17
CA GLU A 335 -27.84 -5.41 -13.54
C GLU A 335 -26.83 -6.56 -13.42
N TYR A 336 -26.95 -7.38 -12.38
CA TYR A 336 -26.12 -8.57 -12.22
C TYR A 336 -26.32 -9.57 -13.37
N LYS A 337 -27.58 -9.77 -13.79
CA LYS A 337 -27.92 -10.66 -14.91
C LYS A 337 -27.42 -10.11 -16.24
N GLU A 338 -27.62 -8.81 -16.51
CA GLU A 338 -27.11 -8.14 -17.70
C GLU A 338 -25.59 -8.23 -17.79
N TYR A 339 -24.88 -8.13 -16.66
CA TYR A 339 -23.44 -8.31 -16.59
C TYR A 339 -23.01 -9.73 -16.99
N GLY A 340 -23.75 -10.76 -16.54
CA GLY A 340 -23.53 -12.15 -16.95
C GLY A 340 -23.82 -12.41 -18.43
N ASP A 341 -24.88 -11.81 -18.96
CA ASP A 341 -25.23 -11.89 -20.39
C ASP A 341 -24.17 -11.20 -21.25
N LEU A 342 -23.66 -10.05 -20.81
CA LEU A 342 -22.56 -9.32 -21.47
C LEU A 342 -21.26 -10.14 -21.47
N TRP A 343 -20.90 -10.77 -20.34
CA TRP A 343 -19.73 -11.65 -20.23
C TRP A 343 -19.79 -12.76 -21.30
N THR A 344 -20.95 -13.41 -21.42
CA THR A 344 -21.20 -14.46 -22.39
C THR A 344 -21.15 -13.91 -23.83
N ALA A 345 -21.77 -12.76 -24.08
CA ALA A 345 -21.79 -12.12 -25.40
C ALA A 345 -20.40 -11.69 -25.89
N MET A 346 -19.50 -11.34 -24.97
CA MET A 346 -18.09 -11.02 -25.27
C MET A 346 -17.25 -12.27 -25.58
N GLY A 347 -17.83 -13.47 -25.50
CA GLY A 347 -17.11 -14.74 -25.65
C GLY A 347 -16.11 -14.96 -24.52
N ALA A 348 -16.28 -14.30 -23.37
CA ALA A 348 -15.42 -14.50 -22.22
C ALA A 348 -15.60 -15.94 -21.71
N PRO A 349 -14.52 -16.63 -21.30
CA PRO A 349 -14.61 -18.02 -20.92
C PRO A 349 -15.54 -18.17 -19.71
N VAL A 350 -16.52 -19.07 -19.81
CA VAL A 350 -17.51 -19.30 -18.74
C VAL A 350 -16.84 -19.88 -17.49
N ASP A 351 -15.77 -20.65 -17.69
CA ASP A 351 -14.96 -21.20 -16.61
C ASP A 351 -14.23 -20.11 -15.79
N GLU A 352 -13.98 -18.93 -16.36
CA GLU A 352 -13.44 -17.77 -15.62
C GLU A 352 -14.49 -17.15 -14.67
N ALA A 353 -15.79 -17.36 -14.91
CA ALA A 353 -16.85 -16.94 -14.00
C ALA A 353 -17.03 -17.91 -12.80
N GLU A 354 -16.68 -19.19 -13.00
CA GLU A 354 -16.73 -20.21 -11.95
C GLU A 354 -15.57 -20.07 -10.95
N PHE A 355 -15.84 -20.38 -9.69
CA PHE A 355 -14.80 -20.37 -8.66
C PHE A 355 -13.91 -21.61 -8.80
N GLN A 356 -12.64 -21.43 -9.16
CA GLN A 356 -11.70 -22.53 -9.37
C GLN A 356 -10.58 -22.55 -8.32
N TYR A 357 -10.38 -23.67 -7.63
CA TYR A 357 -9.49 -23.76 -6.47
C TYR A 357 -8.00 -24.04 -6.80
N HIS A 358 -7.70 -24.90 -7.79
CA HIS A 358 -6.33 -25.38 -8.08
C HIS A 358 -5.47 -25.70 -6.83
N PRO A 359 -5.95 -26.55 -5.90
CA PRO A 359 -5.33 -26.72 -4.59
C PRO A 359 -4.03 -27.53 -4.65
N LYS A 360 -3.84 -28.39 -5.65
CA LYS A 360 -2.61 -29.17 -5.80
C LYS A 360 -1.44 -28.26 -6.18
N GLU A 361 -1.68 -27.32 -7.08
CA GLU A 361 -0.71 -26.32 -7.50
C GLU A 361 -0.34 -25.40 -6.33
N LEU A 362 -1.34 -24.92 -5.57
CA LEU A 362 -1.14 -24.09 -4.39
C LEU A 362 -0.30 -24.81 -3.34
N TYR A 363 -0.64 -26.08 -3.06
CA TYR A 363 0.11 -26.95 -2.16
C TYR A 363 1.57 -27.11 -2.61
N GLY A 364 1.79 -27.40 -3.90
CA GLY A 364 3.15 -27.56 -4.44
C GLY A 364 3.98 -26.29 -4.33
N LEU A 365 3.37 -25.13 -4.59
CA LEU A 365 4.02 -23.83 -4.44
C LEU A 365 4.37 -23.53 -2.97
N CYS A 366 3.43 -23.76 -2.05
CA CYS A 366 3.66 -23.59 -0.61
C CYS A 366 4.82 -24.46 -0.14
N LYS A 367 4.84 -25.74 -0.52
CA LYS A 367 5.92 -26.67 -0.15
C LYS A 367 7.28 -26.26 -0.73
N ALA A 368 7.32 -25.84 -1.99
CA ALA A 368 8.55 -25.36 -2.60
C ALA A 368 9.11 -24.11 -1.90
N LEU A 369 8.24 -23.17 -1.48
CA LEU A 369 8.63 -21.99 -0.71
C LEU A 369 9.08 -22.35 0.71
N GLN A 370 8.35 -23.25 1.38
CA GLN A 370 8.68 -23.76 2.71
C GLN A 370 10.11 -24.33 2.72
N GLU A 371 10.46 -25.17 1.73
CA GLU A 371 11.82 -25.71 1.61
C GLU A 371 12.89 -24.63 1.48
N GLU A 372 12.61 -23.51 0.80
CA GLU A 372 13.58 -22.42 0.70
C GLU A 372 13.86 -21.75 2.04
N ILE A 373 12.80 -21.58 2.82
CA ILE A 373 12.88 -20.97 4.14
C ILE A 373 13.61 -21.92 5.10
N GLU A 374 13.25 -23.20 5.11
CA GLU A 374 13.87 -24.22 5.96
C GLU A 374 15.36 -24.39 5.66
N LYS A 375 15.76 -24.40 4.38
CA LYS A 375 17.17 -24.44 3.98
C LYS A 375 17.94 -23.24 4.50
N TYR A 376 17.36 -22.04 4.43
CA TYR A 376 17.97 -20.85 4.99
C TYR A 376 18.12 -20.95 6.52
N LEU A 377 17.06 -21.35 7.23
CA LEU A 377 17.07 -21.48 8.69
C LEU A 377 18.08 -22.55 9.17
N ALA A 378 18.15 -23.70 8.49
CA ALA A 378 19.11 -24.75 8.78
C ALA A 378 20.57 -24.28 8.60
N ASN A 379 20.86 -23.57 7.50
CA ASN A 379 22.20 -23.03 7.25
C ASN A 379 22.61 -22.02 8.33
N LYS A 380 21.69 -21.16 8.80
CA LYS A 380 21.94 -20.22 9.90
C LYS A 380 22.17 -20.93 11.24
N ALA A 381 21.45 -22.01 11.52
CA ALA A 381 21.65 -22.80 12.74
C ALA A 381 23.04 -23.46 12.79
N LEU A 382 23.54 -23.94 11.64
CA LEU A 382 24.88 -24.53 11.53
C LEU A 382 26.01 -23.50 11.73
N HIS A 383 25.83 -22.26 11.26
CA HIS A 383 26.83 -21.20 11.38
C HIS A 383 26.75 -20.42 12.72
N GLY A 384 25.69 -20.63 13.51
CA GLY A 384 25.51 -20.01 14.83
C GLY A 384 26.14 -20.77 16.00
N ASN A 385 26.63 -22.00 15.78
CA ASN A 385 27.19 -22.88 16.82
C ASN A 385 28.73 -23.06 16.72
N GLY A 386 29.43 -22.18 16.02
CA GLY A 386 30.89 -22.19 15.88
C GLY A 386 31.65 -21.68 17.12
N VAL A 387 31.82 -22.55 18.11
CA VAL A 387 33.01 -22.75 18.97
C VAL A 387 33.74 -21.50 19.48
N ASN A 388 33.47 -21.14 20.74
CA ASN A 388 34.38 -20.35 21.58
C ASN A 388 35.19 -21.32 22.46
N THR A 389 36.12 -22.07 21.87
CA THR A 389 37.15 -22.78 22.64
C THR A 389 38.25 -21.79 22.99
N PHE A 390 38.17 -21.24 24.20
CA PHE A 390 39.28 -20.52 24.79
C PHE A 390 40.45 -21.49 25.00
N HIS A 391 41.50 -21.33 24.19
CA HIS A 391 42.82 -21.83 24.52
C HIS A 391 43.38 -21.02 25.70
N THR A 392 43.37 -21.63 26.88
CA THR A 392 44.27 -21.27 27.97
C THR A 392 45.68 -21.71 27.60
N THR A 393 46.59 -20.76 27.45
CA THR A 393 48.03 -21.05 27.55
C THR A 393 48.69 -19.98 28.40
N THR A 394 49.16 -20.46 29.55
CA THR A 394 50.26 -20.01 30.44
C THR A 394 50.28 -18.59 30.95
#